data_AF-A0A1G7G482-F1
#
_entry.id   AF-A0A1G7G482-F1
#
_cell.length_a   1.000
_cell.length_b   1.000
_cell.length_c   1.000
_cell.angle_alpha   90.00
_cell.angle_beta   90.00
_cell.angle_gamma   90.00
#
_symmetry.space_group_name_H-M   'P 1'
#
loop_
_entity.id
_entity.type
_entity.pdbx_description
1 polymer ?
#
loop_
_entity_poly.entity_id
_entity_poly.type
_entity_poly.pdbx_seq_one_letter_code
_entity_poly.pdbx_strand_id
1 'polypeptide(L)'
;MVGRHRIVHAAAPALISPASAAEVSIHEFHQYFRAHRPPLLAVWGRNDPFFLPAGAEAFPRDNPNARVQLLDTGHFALETHGYEIAEAIRRFLDETVAA
;
A
#
# COMPACT_ATOMS: atom_id res chain seq x y z
N MET A 1 27.09 41.32 28.00
CA MET A 1 27.17 39.87 28.29
C MET A 1 26.15 39.15 27.45
N VAL A 2 26.60 38.05 26.85
CA VAL A 2 26.01 37.34 25.73
C VAL A 2 24.97 36.31 26.19
N GLY A 3 23.83 36.26 25.50
CA GLY A 3 23.23 35.03 24.98
C GLY A 3 22.44 34.11 25.93
N ARG A 4 21.17 33.88 25.56
CA ARG A 4 20.58 32.54 25.54
C ARG A 4 19.44 32.51 24.51
N HIS A 5 19.83 32.37 23.24
CA HIS A 5 18.90 31.90 22.21
C HIS A 5 18.54 30.44 22.53
N ARG A 6 17.26 30.17 22.79
CA ARG A 6 16.71 28.82 22.76
C ARG A 6 16.67 28.38 21.30
N ILE A 7 17.58 27.49 20.91
CA ILE A 7 17.43 26.70 19.69
C ILE A 7 16.28 25.74 19.97
N VAL A 8 15.12 26.01 19.38
CA VAL A 8 14.06 25.02 19.22
C VAL A 8 14.61 23.95 18.29
N HIS A 9 14.79 22.74 18.82
CA HIS A 9 15.11 21.57 18.00
C HIS A 9 13.84 21.23 17.22
N ALA A 10 13.69 21.80 16.03
CA ALA A 10 12.72 21.35 15.06
C ALA A 10 13.14 19.92 14.66
N ALA A 11 12.38 18.92 15.11
CA ALA A 11 12.51 17.57 14.59
C ALA A 11 12.18 17.62 13.09
N ALA A 12 13.18 17.41 12.26
CA ALA A 12 12.99 17.21 10.83
C ALA A 12 12.07 15.99 10.60
N PRO A 13 11.19 16.02 9.59
CA PRO A 13 10.43 14.82 9.23
C PRO A 13 11.44 13.73 8.83
N ALA A 14 11.17 12.51 9.26
CA ALA A 14 11.97 11.34 8.94
C ALA A 14 12.02 11.15 7.42
N LEU A 15 13.04 11.73 6.79
CA LEU A 15 13.49 11.36 5.46
C LEU A 15 13.92 9.91 5.57
N ILE A 16 13.24 9.05 4.82
CA ILE A 16 13.68 7.67 4.60
C ILE A 16 15.10 7.78 4.01
N SER A 17 16.10 7.50 4.85
CA SER A 17 17.50 7.45 4.43
C SER A 17 17.65 6.29 3.44
N PRO A 18 18.36 6.45 2.31
CA PRO A 18 18.53 5.38 1.34
C PRO A 18 19.61 4.41 1.86
N ALA A 19 19.27 3.61 2.87
CA ALA A 19 19.87 2.30 3.04
C ALA A 19 19.16 1.38 2.04
N SER A 20 19.93 0.57 1.32
CA SER A 20 19.48 -0.25 0.18
C SER A 20 18.10 -0.86 0.38
N ALA A 21 17.29 -0.91 -0.68
CA ALA A 21 15.94 -1.47 -0.74
C ALA A 21 15.76 -2.93 -0.22
N ALA A 22 16.82 -3.55 0.33
CA ALA A 22 16.87 -4.89 0.87
C ALA A 22 16.54 -5.00 2.37
N GLU A 23 16.39 -3.91 3.13
CA GLU A 23 16.23 -4.00 4.61
C GLU A 23 15.07 -3.15 5.16
N VAL A 24 13.98 -2.99 4.40
CA VAL A 24 12.75 -2.40 4.97
C VAL A 24 12.09 -3.45 5.85
N SER A 25 12.01 -3.21 7.16
CA SER A 25 11.25 -4.07 8.06
C SER A 25 9.76 -4.01 7.70
N ILE A 26 9.04 -5.13 7.88
CA ILE A 26 7.58 -5.17 7.75
C ILE A 26 6.88 -4.09 8.60
N HIS A 27 7.52 -3.72 9.72
CA HIS A 27 7.04 -2.65 10.59
C HIS A 27 7.11 -1.28 9.91
N GLU A 28 8.26 -0.95 9.32
CA GLU A 28 8.49 0.33 8.64
C GLU A 28 7.60 0.46 7.39
N PHE A 29 7.44 -0.64 6.65
CA PHE A 29 6.50 -0.69 5.54
C PHE A 29 5.07 -0.36 5.98
N HIS A 30 4.58 -1.01 7.05
CA HIS A 30 3.23 -0.74 7.57
C HIS A 30 3.08 0.70 8.09
N GLN A 31 4.11 1.27 8.72
CA GLN A 31 4.10 2.68 9.11
C GLN A 31 3.99 3.61 7.90
N TYR A 32 4.83 3.40 6.88
CA TYR A 32 4.79 4.16 5.64
C TYR A 32 3.41 4.07 4.96
N PHE A 33 2.87 2.85 4.86
CA PHE A 33 1.56 2.61 4.24
C PHE A 33 0.43 3.37 4.95
N ARG A 34 0.37 3.32 6.29
CA ARG A 34 -0.62 4.07 7.08
C ARG A 34 -0.46 5.58 6.99
N ALA A 35 0.79 6.06 6.90
CA ALA A 35 1.09 7.49 6.83
C ALA A 35 0.74 8.10 5.46
N HIS A 36 1.06 7.41 4.37
CA HIS A 36 0.93 7.96 3.02
C HIS A 36 -0.33 7.54 2.29
N ARG A 37 -0.92 6.39 2.66
CA ARG A 37 -2.17 5.86 2.08
C ARG A 37 -2.19 5.97 0.56
N PRO A 38 -1.17 5.42 -0.14
CA PRO A 38 -1.11 5.52 -1.59
C PRO A 38 -2.37 4.89 -2.21
N PRO A 39 -2.78 5.31 -3.42
CA PRO A 39 -3.81 4.58 -4.16
C PRO A 39 -3.46 3.09 -4.19
N LEU A 40 -4.41 2.24 -3.76
CA LEU A 40 -4.21 0.80 -3.70
C LEU A 40 -5.39 0.06 -4.34
N LEU A 41 -5.06 -0.88 -5.23
CA LEU A 41 -5.97 -1.89 -5.76
C LEU A 41 -5.48 -3.28 -5.32
N ALA A 42 -6.30 -3.99 -4.55
CA ALA A 42 -6.07 -5.39 -4.17
C ALA A 42 -7.06 -6.28 -4.93
N VAL A 43 -6.58 -6.99 -5.94
CA VAL A 43 -7.35 -8.02 -6.65
C VAL A 43 -6.91 -9.40 -6.15
N TRP A 44 -7.87 -10.24 -5.77
CA TRP A 44 -7.58 -11.45 -4.99
C TRP A 44 -8.51 -12.62 -5.34
N GLY A 45 -8.03 -13.85 -5.22
CA GLY A 45 -8.85 -15.05 -5.36
C GLY A 45 -9.70 -15.34 -4.12
N ARG A 46 -11.02 -15.37 -4.25
CA ARG A 46 -11.96 -15.68 -3.16
C ARG A 46 -11.69 -17.05 -2.51
N ASN A 47 -11.15 -17.99 -3.29
CA ASN A 47 -10.93 -19.37 -2.89
C ASN A 47 -9.43 -19.70 -2.71
N ASP A 48 -8.58 -18.70 -2.48
CA ASP A 48 -7.13 -18.90 -2.26
C ASP A 48 -6.87 -19.58 -0.90
N PRO A 49 -6.24 -20.77 -0.88
CA PRO A 49 -5.98 -21.51 0.35
C PRO A 49 -4.77 -20.99 1.16
N PHE A 50 -3.91 -20.18 0.56
CA PHE A 50 -2.68 -19.65 1.17
C PHE A 50 -2.88 -18.24 1.70
N PHE A 51 -3.55 -17.41 0.90
CA PHE A 51 -3.81 -16.02 1.21
C PHE A 51 -5.32 -15.83 1.31
N LEU A 52 -5.86 -15.82 2.53
CA LEU A 52 -7.30 -15.74 2.72
C LEU A 52 -7.85 -14.37 2.29
N PRO A 53 -9.10 -14.29 1.80
CA PRO A 53 -9.74 -13.02 1.42
C PRO A 53 -9.73 -11.95 2.52
N ALA A 54 -9.75 -12.38 3.79
CA ALA A 54 -9.63 -11.49 4.95
C ALA A 54 -8.34 -10.64 4.93
N GLY A 55 -7.27 -11.12 4.27
CA GLY A 55 -6.05 -10.35 4.06
C GLY A 55 -6.27 -9.16 3.12
N ALA A 56 -6.99 -9.35 2.02
CA ALA A 56 -7.36 -8.27 1.10
C ALA A 56 -8.31 -7.27 1.78
N GLU A 57 -9.31 -7.77 2.48
CA GLU A 57 -10.31 -6.97 3.18
C GLU A 57 -9.76 -6.18 4.38
N ALA A 58 -8.52 -6.48 4.82
CA ALA A 58 -7.85 -5.73 5.86
C ALA A 58 -7.26 -4.39 5.37
N PHE A 59 -6.93 -4.25 4.07
CA PHE A 59 -6.31 -3.02 3.53
C PHE A 59 -7.12 -1.74 3.82
N PRO A 60 -8.47 -1.73 3.66
CA PRO A 60 -9.29 -0.56 3.99
C PRO A 60 -9.17 -0.06 5.44
N ARG A 61 -8.72 -0.89 6.39
CA ARG A 61 -8.53 -0.49 7.79
C ARG A 61 -7.42 0.56 7.93
N ASP A 62 -6.33 0.37 7.21
CA ASP A 62 -5.13 1.22 7.26
C ASP A 62 -5.13 2.29 6.13
N ASN A 63 -5.84 2.01 5.03
CA ASN A 63 -5.99 2.91 3.89
C ASN A 63 -7.45 2.90 3.38
N PRO A 64 -8.28 3.87 3.79
CA PRO A 64 -9.69 3.94 3.38
C PRO A 64 -9.91 4.09 1.86
N ASN A 65 -8.87 4.48 1.11
CA ASN A 65 -8.92 4.61 -0.35
C ASN A 65 -8.60 3.28 -1.08
N ALA A 66 -8.23 2.24 -0.33
CA ALA A 66 -7.96 0.92 -0.88
C ALA A 66 -9.23 0.32 -1.52
N ARG A 67 -9.09 -0.16 -2.75
CA ARG A 67 -10.14 -0.88 -3.47
C ARG A 67 -9.83 -2.37 -3.44
N VAL A 68 -10.81 -3.18 -3.06
CA VAL A 68 -10.68 -4.63 -2.96
C VAL A 68 -11.64 -5.28 -3.97
N GLN A 69 -11.11 -6.19 -4.78
CA GLN A 69 -11.89 -6.99 -5.74
C GLN A 69 -11.59 -8.47 -5.51
N LEU A 70 -12.61 -9.24 -5.13
CA LEU A 70 -12.51 -10.69 -4.94
C LEU A 70 -13.08 -11.41 -6.16
N LEU A 71 -12.23 -12.18 -6.85
CA LEU A 71 -12.57 -12.97 -8.02
C LEU A 71 -12.90 -14.40 -7.63
N ASP A 72 -13.77 -15.08 -8.38
CA ASP A 72 -14.09 -16.50 -8.17
C ASP A 72 -12.98 -17.40 -8.72
N THR A 73 -11.83 -17.38 -8.05
CA THR A 73 -10.62 -18.13 -8.40
C THR A 73 -9.80 -18.47 -7.15
N GLY A 74 -8.75 -19.27 -7.34
CA GLY A 74 -7.78 -19.62 -6.31
C GLY A 74 -6.55 -18.71 -6.33
N HIS A 75 -5.41 -19.27 -5.90
CA HIS A 75 -4.15 -18.55 -5.75
C HIS A 75 -3.62 -17.92 -7.06
N PHE A 76 -3.77 -18.63 -8.17
CA PHE A 76 -3.30 -18.24 -9.49
C PHE A 76 -4.36 -17.45 -10.27
N ALA A 77 -4.74 -16.30 -9.71
CA ALA A 77 -5.78 -15.45 -10.27
C ALA A 77 -5.36 -14.86 -11.65
N LEU A 78 -4.09 -14.56 -11.86
CA LEU A 78 -3.58 -13.99 -13.11
C LEU A 78 -3.63 -14.97 -14.27
N GLU A 79 -3.47 -16.26 -14.00
CA GLU A 79 -3.43 -17.35 -14.97
C GLU A 79 -4.83 -17.66 -15.51
N THR A 80 -5.86 -17.40 -14.71
CA THR A 80 -7.27 -17.71 -15.04
C THR A 80 -8.09 -16.47 -15.41
N HIS A 81 -7.77 -15.32 -14.79
CA HIS A 81 -8.52 -14.06 -14.90
C HIS A 81 -7.63 -12.89 -15.34
N GLY A 82 -6.51 -13.16 -16.01
CA GLY A 82 -5.53 -12.13 -16.39
C GLY A 82 -6.11 -10.95 -17.17
N TYR A 83 -7.08 -11.18 -18.07
CA TYR A 83 -7.74 -10.09 -18.79
C TYR A 83 -8.58 -9.20 -17.88
N GLU A 84 -9.38 -9.79 -16.99
CA GLU A 84 -10.19 -9.05 -16.02
C GLU A 84 -9.31 -8.22 -15.07
N ILE A 85 -8.20 -8.80 -14.60
CA ILE A 85 -7.24 -8.13 -13.74
C ILE A 85 -6.55 -6.98 -14.49
N ALA A 86 -6.15 -7.19 -15.75
CA ALA A 86 -5.56 -6.13 -16.57
C ALA A 86 -6.52 -4.95 -16.78
N GLU A 87 -7.80 -5.22 -17.06
CA GLU A 87 -8.83 -4.18 -17.17
C GLU A 87 -9.04 -3.43 -15.85
N ALA A 88 -9.04 -4.15 -14.72
CA ALA A 88 -9.14 -3.53 -13.39
C ALA A 88 -7.95 -2.59 -13.12
N ILE A 89 -6.73 -3.01 -13.47
CA ILE A 89 -5.52 -2.18 -13.35
C ILE A 89 -5.61 -0.94 -14.24
N ARG A 90 -5.98 -1.09 -15.53
CA ARG A 90 -6.10 0.07 -16.44
C ARG A 90 -7.09 1.10 -15.92
N ARG A 91 -8.30 0.66 -15.57
CA ARG A 91 -9.34 1.52 -14.98
C ARG A 91 -8.86 2.21 -13.71
N PHE A 92 -8.19 1.48 -12.83
CA PHE A 92 -7.65 2.03 -11.61
C PHE A 92 -6.62 3.13 -11.87
N LEU A 93 -5.69 2.91 -12.81
CA LEU A 93 -4.69 3.91 -13.19
C LEU A 93 -5.32 5.13 -13.86
N ASP A 94 -6.28 4.94 -14.76
CA ASP A 94 -7.01 6.03 -15.42
C ASP A 94 -7.71 6.92 -14.39
N GLU A 95 -8.27 6.34 -13.34
CA GLU A 95 -8.96 7.09 -12.29
C GLU A 95 -8.02 7.72 -11.24
N THR A 96 -6.80 7.21 -11.07
CA THR A 96 -5.90 7.61 -9.96
C THR A 96 -4.67 8.39 -10.39
N VAL A 97 -4.23 8.25 -11.64
CA VAL A 97 -3.03 8.92 -12.18
C VAL A 97 -3.41 10.03 -13.16
N ALA A 98 -4.54 9.91 -13.87
CA ALA A 98 -4.99 10.94 -14.81
C ALA A 98 -5.84 12.06 -14.16
N ALA A 99 -6.02 12.03 -12.83
CA ALA A 99 -6.73 13.03 -12.03
C ALA A 99 -5.75 13.92 -11.24
#